data_AF-A0A413U818-F1
#
_entry.id   AF-A0A413U818-F1
#
_cell.length_a   1.000
_cell.length_b   1.000
_cell.length_c   1.000
_cell.angle_alpha   90.00
_cell.angle_beta   90.00
_cell.angle_gamma   90.00
#
_symmetry.space_group_name_H-M   'P 1'
#
loop_
_entity.id
_entity.type
_entity.pdbx_description
1 polymer ?
#
loop_
_entity_poly.entity_id
_entity_poly.type
_entity_poly.pdbx_seq_one_letter_code
_entity_poly.pdbx_strand_id
1 'polypeptide(L)'
;MSENFNSHIACEGTDNDINWVCKVCKDLPNYAGMYLYQREREKNQLKNVKDRSADLILMKYYYALLHLLDKIHELHECPNPENDVPKYADRKCSTPECFVYYRDIYNTYASILMTEKGLNQINLRCDICAVLPYTIFSDLEMIAKNMHSDDMEKTQKLELEAVIADYYLEAVGSCERWDECPSGVDWLELIKSVQLLRKYLGKKDRKELQISLNEWNRVRSIDNILNTEIKTTCRDFQTKNIPLCVLEKKTLVYMDFGVYQLYESNEVFHIQLDNYAEMEEIQFVYSPTHMEEVCRMDNSIFEGKRRDNISKICSNCEVLPVRDGCLKILTEPVEVCFDRAKKLQVLNQYAEESECATFEALEEKTCGLLRWDEKEVETHRKEISLLTSTQLFDPKNEMIDNESINRVFYEICGSRFPVEDFKDYCKKERTFSEIREAVRLLFILMNALGYHRNKIEKHTKFTYKAFYPTYDREFYRTIRSGFYDVDHICYASKCNYFVTCDYALSSQAMEIYRYLGCKTNVIYCEKKAPDPSLPLAVLCKKTATP
;
A
#
# COMPACT_ATOMS: atom_id res chain seq x y z
N MET A 1 -44.63 7.08 -4.80
CA MET A 1 -45.32 7.41 -6.06
C MET A 1 -44.25 7.52 -7.12
N SER A 2 -44.33 6.59 -8.06
CA SER A 2 -43.48 6.43 -9.24
C SER A 2 -43.85 7.46 -10.30
N GLU A 3 -42.88 8.22 -10.82
CA GLU A 3 -42.91 8.75 -12.19
C GLU A 3 -41.56 9.36 -12.62
N ASN A 4 -41.06 8.88 -13.76
CA ASN A 4 -40.14 9.50 -14.72
C ASN A 4 -38.69 9.85 -14.32
N PHE A 5 -37.88 8.81 -14.10
CA PHE A 5 -36.46 8.83 -14.50
C PHE A 5 -36.33 8.08 -15.82
N ASN A 6 -36.41 8.78 -16.97
CA ASN A 6 -35.82 8.36 -18.25
C ASN A 6 -36.17 9.35 -19.36
N SER A 7 -35.24 10.25 -19.69
CA SER A 7 -34.89 10.67 -21.06
C SER A 7 -33.97 11.89 -20.99
N HIS A 8 -32.66 11.68 -20.92
CA HIS A 8 -31.71 12.73 -21.28
C HIS A 8 -30.92 12.29 -22.51
N ILE A 9 -31.26 12.99 -23.60
CA ILE A 9 -30.65 12.97 -24.91
C ILE A 9 -29.14 13.15 -24.76
N ALA A 10 -28.37 12.19 -25.26
CA ALA A 10 -26.94 12.33 -25.47
C ALA A 10 -26.71 13.34 -26.61
N CYS A 11 -26.04 14.46 -26.30
CA CYS A 11 -25.47 15.32 -27.33
C CYS A 11 -24.07 14.80 -27.66
N GLU A 12 -23.96 14.04 -28.74
CA GLU A 12 -22.69 13.85 -29.45
C GLU A 12 -22.38 15.13 -30.23
N GLY A 13 -21.26 15.77 -29.91
CA GLY A 13 -20.79 16.98 -30.57
C GLY A 13 -19.32 17.23 -30.23
N THR A 14 -18.54 17.50 -31.27
CA THR A 14 -17.08 17.65 -31.33
C THR A 14 -16.51 18.81 -30.50
N ASP A 15 -15.24 18.68 -30.11
CA ASP A 15 -14.43 19.59 -29.28
C ASP A 15 -14.53 21.09 -29.60
N ASN A 16 -14.37 21.87 -28.51
CA ASN A 16 -14.32 23.33 -28.33
C ASN A 16 -15.66 24.04 -28.04
N ASP A 17 -15.76 24.58 -26.80
CA ASP A 17 -16.86 25.35 -26.18
C ASP A 17 -17.94 24.57 -25.40
N ILE A 18 -17.54 23.71 -24.46
CA ILE A 18 -18.46 23.27 -23.39
C ILE A 18 -18.70 24.48 -22.46
N ASN A 19 -19.96 24.95 -22.34
CA ASN A 19 -20.35 25.90 -21.30
C ASN A 19 -20.29 25.19 -19.94
N TRP A 20 -19.11 25.22 -19.31
CA TRP A 20 -18.80 24.54 -18.06
C TRP A 20 -19.77 24.91 -16.94
N VAL A 21 -20.21 26.18 -16.88
CA VAL A 21 -21.19 26.66 -15.91
C VAL A 21 -22.50 25.88 -16.02
N CYS A 22 -23.02 25.68 -17.23
CA CYS A 22 -24.24 24.88 -17.43
C CYS A 22 -24.09 23.41 -17.00
N LYS A 23 -22.90 22.81 -17.21
CA LYS A 23 -22.64 21.42 -16.81
C LYS A 23 -22.56 21.30 -15.28
N VAL A 24 -21.84 22.20 -14.62
CA VAL A 24 -21.73 22.21 -13.15
C VAL A 24 -23.08 22.52 -12.50
N CYS A 25 -23.83 23.51 -13.00
CA CYS A 25 -25.17 23.85 -12.52
C CYS A 25 -26.18 22.72 -12.66
N LYS A 26 -26.00 21.81 -13.63
CA LYS A 26 -26.87 20.65 -13.82
C LYS A 26 -26.47 19.47 -12.92
N ASP A 27 -25.19 19.14 -12.87
CA ASP A 27 -24.74 17.86 -12.31
C ASP A 27 -24.38 17.96 -10.81
N LEU A 28 -23.80 19.08 -10.35
CA LEU A 28 -23.40 19.24 -8.95
C LEU A 28 -24.59 19.16 -7.96
N PRO A 29 -25.75 19.81 -8.20
CA PRO A 29 -26.92 19.66 -7.32
C PRO A 29 -27.40 18.21 -7.20
N ASN A 30 -27.29 17.42 -8.27
CA ASN A 30 -27.67 16.01 -8.25
C ASN A 30 -26.75 15.20 -7.33
N TYR A 31 -25.43 15.38 -7.46
CA TYR A 31 -24.46 14.71 -6.57
C TYR A 31 -24.64 15.11 -5.11
N ALA A 32 -24.83 16.40 -4.84
CA ALA A 32 -25.11 16.91 -3.49
C ALA A 32 -26.43 16.34 -2.94
N GLY A 33 -27.49 16.27 -3.76
CA GLY A 33 -28.76 15.64 -3.41
C GLY A 33 -28.63 14.15 -3.09
N MET A 34 -27.83 13.41 -3.87
CA MET A 34 -27.54 11.99 -3.59
C MET A 34 -26.86 11.80 -2.24
N TYR A 35 -25.88 12.64 -1.90
CA TYR A 35 -25.23 12.59 -0.59
C TYR A 35 -26.21 12.90 0.56
N LEU A 36 -27.06 13.92 0.43
CA LEU A 36 -28.09 14.20 1.44
C LEU A 36 -29.03 13.00 1.66
N TYR A 37 -29.45 12.37 0.58
CA TYR A 37 -30.29 11.17 0.62
C TYR A 37 -29.61 10.00 1.35
N GLN A 38 -28.33 9.77 1.06
CA GLN A 38 -27.55 8.74 1.74
C GLN A 38 -27.36 9.06 3.22
N ARG A 39 -27.00 10.31 3.53
CA ARG A 39 -26.81 10.81 4.89
C ARG A 39 -28.07 10.62 5.73
N GLU A 40 -29.25 10.88 5.20
CA GLU A 40 -30.52 10.69 5.92
C GLU A 40 -30.76 9.23 6.33
N ARG A 41 -30.39 8.28 5.47
CA ARG A 41 -30.49 6.83 5.74
C ARG A 41 -29.47 6.34 6.77
N GLU A 42 -28.30 6.96 6.80
CA GLU A 42 -27.16 6.53 7.62
C GLU A 42 -27.01 7.33 8.93
N LYS A 43 -27.76 8.43 9.10
CA LYS A 43 -27.67 9.36 10.24
C LYS A 43 -27.77 8.68 11.61
N ASN A 44 -28.57 7.61 11.72
CA ASN A 44 -28.77 6.85 12.96
C ASN A 44 -27.68 5.80 13.24
N GLN A 45 -26.70 5.62 12.33
CA GLN A 45 -25.64 4.62 12.43
C GLN A 45 -24.26 5.23 12.80
N LEU A 46 -24.14 6.56 12.82
CA LEU A 46 -22.90 7.29 13.17
C LEU A 46 -22.61 7.22 14.68
N LYS A 47 -21.87 6.18 15.09
CA LYS A 47 -21.63 5.84 16.51
C LYS A 47 -20.41 6.52 17.13
N ASN A 48 -19.37 6.87 16.35
CA ASN A 48 -18.13 7.42 16.90
C ASN A 48 -17.90 8.89 16.50
N VAL A 49 -16.98 9.57 17.20
CA VAL A 49 -16.66 11.00 17.00
C VAL A 49 -15.99 11.29 15.65
N LYS A 50 -15.20 10.35 15.12
CA LYS A 50 -14.51 10.49 13.82
C LYS A 50 -15.51 10.47 12.66
N ASP A 51 -16.50 9.58 12.70
CA ASP A 51 -17.52 9.46 11.64
C ASP A 51 -18.36 10.74 11.55
N ARG A 52 -18.70 11.32 12.71
CA ARG A 52 -19.42 12.62 12.78
C ARG A 52 -18.57 13.78 12.26
N SER A 53 -17.26 13.75 12.51
CA SER A 53 -16.34 14.75 11.99
C SER A 53 -16.21 14.66 10.47
N ALA A 54 -16.11 13.45 9.92
CA ALA A 54 -16.04 13.22 8.47
C ALA A 54 -17.35 13.65 7.77
N ASP A 55 -18.50 13.30 8.34
CA ASP A 55 -19.81 13.74 7.83
C ASP A 55 -19.92 15.28 7.78
N LEU A 56 -19.51 15.96 8.85
CA LEU A 56 -19.51 17.42 8.88
C LEU A 56 -18.58 18.05 7.83
N ILE A 57 -17.40 17.45 7.61
CA ILE A 57 -16.45 17.90 6.57
C ILE A 57 -17.08 17.76 5.17
N LEU A 58 -17.73 16.63 4.88
CA LEU A 58 -18.41 16.40 3.59
C LEU A 58 -19.60 17.36 3.39
N MET A 59 -20.37 17.63 4.44
CA MET A 59 -21.43 18.65 4.42
C MET A 59 -20.89 20.04 4.07
N LYS A 60 -19.79 20.46 4.71
CA LYS A 60 -19.13 21.73 4.42
C LYS A 60 -18.59 21.80 3.00
N TYR A 61 -18.03 20.70 2.50
CA TYR A 61 -17.53 20.60 1.12
C TYR A 61 -18.61 20.83 0.07
N TYR A 62 -19.72 20.08 0.11
CA TYR A 62 -20.79 20.25 -0.87
C TYR A 62 -21.44 21.64 -0.76
N TYR A 63 -21.61 22.16 0.46
CA TYR A 63 -22.05 23.54 0.62
C TYR A 63 -21.05 24.54 0.00
N ALA A 64 -19.74 24.35 0.22
CA ALA A 64 -18.72 25.23 -0.35
C ALA A 64 -18.71 25.19 -1.87
N LEU A 65 -18.89 24.02 -2.49
CA LEU A 65 -19.03 23.88 -3.95
C LEU A 65 -20.28 24.58 -4.49
N LEU A 66 -21.43 24.39 -3.83
CA LEU A 66 -22.68 25.05 -4.22
C LEU A 66 -22.58 26.57 -4.01
N HIS A 67 -22.00 27.02 -2.91
CA HIS A 67 -21.77 28.44 -2.65
C HIS A 67 -20.79 29.08 -3.65
N LEU A 68 -19.80 28.31 -4.10
CA LEU A 68 -18.86 28.72 -5.13
C LEU A 68 -19.57 28.92 -6.49
N LEU A 69 -20.55 28.07 -6.82
CA LEU A 69 -21.45 28.29 -7.96
C LEU A 69 -22.32 29.55 -7.80
N ASP A 70 -22.81 29.83 -6.60
CA ASP A 70 -23.61 31.03 -6.31
C ASP A 70 -22.85 32.31 -6.70
N LYS A 71 -21.55 32.37 -6.38
CA LYS A 71 -20.67 33.49 -6.73
C LYS A 71 -20.40 33.62 -8.23
N ILE A 72 -20.46 32.53 -9.01
CA ILE A 72 -20.39 32.58 -10.48
C ILE A 72 -21.57 33.37 -11.05
N HIS A 73 -22.73 33.30 -10.41
CA HIS A 73 -23.92 34.04 -10.82
C HIS A 73 -23.86 35.53 -10.49
N GLU A 74 -23.01 35.94 -9.55
CA GLU A 74 -22.79 37.36 -9.19
C GLU A 74 -21.74 38.06 -10.09
N LEU A 75 -20.96 37.31 -10.87
CA LEU A 75 -20.03 37.87 -11.87
C LEU A 75 -20.81 38.42 -13.06
N HIS A 76 -20.60 39.71 -13.37
CA HIS A 76 -21.30 40.54 -14.35
C HIS A 76 -21.44 40.00 -15.80
N GLU A 77 -20.88 38.83 -16.12
CA GLU A 77 -21.00 38.19 -17.44
C GLU A 77 -21.93 36.95 -17.45
N CYS A 78 -22.49 36.52 -16.31
CA CYS A 78 -23.59 35.56 -16.31
C CYS A 78 -24.92 36.34 -16.40
N PRO A 79 -25.68 36.24 -17.51
CA PRO A 79 -26.84 37.09 -17.70
C PRO A 79 -27.91 36.77 -16.65
N ASN A 80 -28.25 37.79 -15.87
CA ASN A 80 -29.40 37.83 -14.98
C ASN A 80 -30.64 37.39 -15.78
N PRO A 81 -31.36 36.32 -15.39
CA PRO A 81 -32.48 35.80 -16.17
C PRO A 81 -33.65 36.77 -16.30
N GLU A 82 -33.66 37.87 -15.52
CA GLU A 82 -34.80 38.79 -15.50
C GLU A 82 -34.54 40.19 -16.02
N ASN A 83 -33.30 40.63 -16.32
CA ASN A 83 -33.12 41.96 -16.91
C ASN A 83 -31.88 42.08 -17.81
N ASP A 84 -32.14 42.69 -18.96
CA ASP A 84 -31.25 43.24 -19.97
C ASP A 84 -30.54 42.31 -20.96
N VAL A 85 -30.56 42.76 -22.21
CA VAL A 85 -30.02 42.13 -23.42
C VAL A 85 -28.64 42.73 -23.72
N PRO A 86 -27.53 41.96 -23.59
CA PRO A 86 -26.26 42.30 -24.20
C PRO A 86 -25.93 41.36 -25.37
N LYS A 87 -25.04 41.82 -26.25
CA LYS A 87 -24.67 41.31 -27.58
C LYS A 87 -24.05 39.88 -27.66
N TYR A 88 -24.27 39.02 -26.66
CA TYR A 88 -23.91 37.60 -26.66
C TYR A 88 -25.13 36.68 -26.42
N ALA A 89 -26.33 37.15 -26.79
CA ALA A 89 -27.63 36.57 -26.48
C ALA A 89 -27.92 35.14 -27.00
N ASP A 90 -27.03 34.54 -27.80
CA ASP A 90 -27.28 33.23 -28.43
C ASP A 90 -26.70 32.02 -27.69
N ARG A 91 -26.16 32.20 -26.47
CA ARG A 91 -25.78 31.08 -25.59
C ARG A 91 -26.49 31.15 -24.23
N LYS A 92 -27.82 31.21 -24.24
CA LYS A 92 -28.65 30.99 -23.04
C LYS A 92 -28.48 29.55 -22.53
N CYS A 93 -28.17 29.39 -21.24
CA CYS A 93 -28.35 28.10 -20.58
C CYS A 93 -29.86 27.76 -20.61
N SER A 94 -30.23 26.67 -21.26
CA SER A 94 -31.60 26.46 -21.78
C SER A 94 -32.63 25.95 -20.76
N THR A 95 -32.35 25.88 -19.45
CA THR A 95 -33.29 25.27 -18.48
C THR A 95 -33.36 26.00 -17.13
N PRO A 96 -34.38 26.86 -16.91
CA PRO A 96 -34.71 27.48 -15.61
C PRO A 96 -34.90 26.47 -14.44
N GLU A 97 -35.30 25.25 -14.77
CA GLU A 97 -35.59 24.17 -13.82
C GLU A 97 -34.34 23.69 -13.05
N CYS A 98 -33.16 23.68 -13.70
CA CYS A 98 -31.90 23.32 -13.04
C CYS A 98 -31.53 24.33 -11.95
N PHE A 99 -31.86 25.60 -12.15
CA PHE A 99 -31.56 26.67 -11.19
C PHE A 99 -32.46 26.61 -9.95
N VAL A 100 -33.74 26.27 -10.13
CA VAL A 100 -34.66 26.06 -9.00
C VAL A 100 -34.16 24.89 -8.15
N TYR A 101 -33.83 23.76 -8.79
CA TYR A 101 -33.30 22.59 -8.09
C TYR A 101 -31.97 22.87 -7.37
N TYR A 102 -31.03 23.58 -8.02
CA TYR A 102 -29.80 24.04 -7.39
C TYR A 102 -30.09 24.86 -6.12
N ARG A 103 -30.97 25.86 -6.21
CA ARG A 103 -31.28 26.77 -5.11
C ARG A 103 -31.93 26.03 -3.93
N ASP A 104 -32.78 25.06 -4.22
CA ASP A 104 -33.41 24.21 -3.20
C ASP A 104 -32.37 23.36 -2.46
N ILE A 105 -31.44 22.73 -3.20
CA ILE A 105 -30.35 21.96 -2.60
C ILE A 105 -29.42 22.87 -1.78
N TYR A 106 -29.01 24.01 -2.32
CA TYR A 106 -28.17 24.99 -1.61
C TYR A 106 -28.79 25.45 -0.29
N ASN A 107 -30.06 25.85 -0.32
CA ASN A 107 -30.79 26.28 0.89
C ASN A 107 -30.91 25.14 1.91
N THR A 108 -31.07 23.90 1.44
CA THR A 108 -31.11 22.71 2.31
C THR A 108 -29.79 22.53 3.06
N TYR A 109 -28.64 22.59 2.37
CA TYR A 109 -27.33 22.54 3.01
C TYR A 109 -27.12 23.68 4.00
N ALA A 110 -27.48 24.91 3.62
CA ALA A 110 -27.37 26.08 4.49
C ALA A 110 -28.16 25.91 5.80
N SER A 111 -29.41 25.46 5.70
CA SER A 111 -30.30 25.24 6.84
C SER A 111 -29.74 24.17 7.80
N ILE A 112 -29.24 23.07 7.25
CA ILE A 112 -28.63 22.00 8.04
C ILE A 112 -27.38 22.50 8.77
N LEU A 113 -26.47 23.17 8.07
CA LEU A 113 -25.22 23.69 8.65
C LEU A 113 -25.46 24.81 9.67
N MET A 114 -26.52 25.61 9.52
CA MET A 114 -26.96 26.56 10.56
C MET A 114 -27.41 25.83 11.83
N THR A 115 -28.18 24.75 11.68
CA THR A 115 -28.68 23.95 12.81
C THR A 115 -27.56 23.21 13.53
N GLU A 116 -26.58 22.69 12.78
CA GLU A 116 -25.43 21.94 13.31
C GLU A 116 -24.26 22.84 13.76
N LYS A 117 -24.47 24.18 13.85
CA LYS A 117 -23.48 25.21 14.22
C LYS A 117 -22.22 25.27 13.33
N GLY A 118 -22.30 24.76 12.11
CA GLY A 118 -21.18 24.69 11.16
C GLY A 118 -21.04 25.92 10.25
N LEU A 119 -22.08 26.74 10.07
CA LEU A 119 -22.10 27.77 9.02
C LEU A 119 -21.05 28.88 9.19
N ASN A 120 -20.82 29.34 10.43
CA ASN A 120 -19.81 30.37 10.75
C ASN A 120 -18.37 29.83 10.74
N GLN A 121 -18.18 28.54 10.45
CA GLN A 121 -16.89 27.86 10.40
C GLN A 121 -16.58 27.33 8.99
N ILE A 122 -17.27 27.85 7.97
CA ILE A 122 -17.06 27.49 6.57
C ILE A 122 -15.97 28.38 6.02
N ASN A 123 -14.91 27.75 5.52
CA ASN A 123 -13.84 28.39 4.81
C ASN A 123 -13.78 27.73 3.44
N LEU A 124 -14.37 28.37 2.42
CA LEU A 124 -14.48 27.82 1.06
C LEU A 124 -13.15 27.27 0.54
N ARG A 125 -12.06 27.99 0.80
CA ARG A 125 -10.72 27.59 0.38
C ARG A 125 -10.30 26.29 1.09
N CYS A 126 -10.42 26.24 2.41
CA CYS A 126 -9.96 25.10 3.22
C CYS A 126 -10.88 23.87 3.13
N ASP A 127 -12.20 24.07 3.07
CA ASP A 127 -13.19 22.99 3.02
C ASP A 127 -13.17 22.26 1.67
N ILE A 128 -12.93 22.99 0.57
CA ILE A 128 -12.72 22.37 -0.75
C ILE A 128 -11.36 21.67 -0.82
N CYS A 129 -10.28 22.33 -0.36
CA CYS A 129 -8.97 21.69 -0.28
C CYS A 129 -9.01 20.39 0.52
N ALA A 130 -9.78 20.33 1.61
CA ALA A 130 -9.88 19.18 2.52
C ALA A 130 -10.52 17.92 1.93
N VAL A 131 -11.29 18.05 0.85
CA VAL A 131 -12.14 16.96 0.37
C VAL A 131 -11.91 16.65 -1.10
N LEU A 132 -11.80 17.68 -1.95
CA LEU A 132 -11.68 17.54 -3.40
C LEU A 132 -10.54 16.61 -3.86
N PRO A 133 -9.32 16.66 -3.27
CA PRO A 133 -8.25 15.75 -3.65
C PRO A 133 -8.63 14.29 -3.39
N TYR A 134 -9.22 14.01 -2.23
CA TYR A 134 -9.61 12.66 -1.83
C TYR A 134 -10.76 12.10 -2.68
N THR A 135 -11.70 12.94 -3.10
CA THR A 135 -12.79 12.51 -3.99
C THR A 135 -12.25 12.16 -5.38
N ILE A 136 -11.41 13.02 -5.96
CA ILE A 136 -10.76 12.77 -7.25
C ILE A 136 -9.90 11.50 -7.17
N PHE A 137 -9.07 11.39 -6.13
CA PHE A 137 -8.16 10.27 -5.96
C PHE A 137 -8.92 8.94 -5.81
N SER A 138 -9.97 8.92 -4.99
CA SER A 138 -10.82 7.74 -4.79
C SER A 138 -11.47 7.28 -6.10
N ASP A 139 -12.02 8.21 -6.88
CA ASP A 139 -12.65 7.88 -8.16
C ASP A 139 -11.65 7.37 -9.20
N LEU A 140 -10.48 8.00 -9.28
CA LEU A 140 -9.38 7.53 -10.14
C LEU A 140 -8.88 6.14 -9.73
N GLU A 141 -8.78 5.87 -8.43
CA GLU A 141 -8.40 4.57 -7.89
C GLU A 141 -9.41 3.49 -8.26
N MET A 142 -10.72 3.77 -8.13
CA MET A 142 -11.78 2.84 -8.53
C MET A 142 -11.71 2.49 -10.02
N ILE A 143 -11.42 3.49 -10.87
CA ILE A 143 -11.28 3.31 -12.32
C ILE A 143 -10.04 2.49 -12.67
N ALA A 144 -8.89 2.84 -12.07
CA ALA A 144 -7.64 2.12 -12.28
C ALA A 144 -7.77 0.63 -11.96
N LYS A 145 -8.57 0.30 -10.94
CA LYS A 145 -8.75 -1.08 -10.44
C LYS A 145 -9.97 -1.81 -11.04
N ASN A 146 -10.68 -1.21 -12.00
CA ASN A 146 -11.79 -1.81 -12.75
C ASN A 146 -12.96 -2.33 -11.89
N MET A 147 -13.42 -1.52 -10.93
CA MET A 147 -14.24 -2.03 -9.82
C MET A 147 -15.74 -2.17 -10.03
N HIS A 148 -16.37 -1.56 -11.04
CA HIS A 148 -17.81 -1.75 -11.31
C HIS A 148 -18.19 -1.57 -12.79
N SER A 149 -19.19 -2.37 -13.18
CA SER A 149 -19.93 -2.41 -14.45
C SER A 149 -20.64 -1.10 -14.77
N ASP A 150 -20.59 -0.68 -16.03
CA ASP A 150 -21.48 0.20 -16.82
C ASP A 150 -21.95 1.57 -16.23
N ASP A 151 -22.00 1.80 -14.91
CA ASP A 151 -22.51 3.04 -14.29
C ASP A 151 -21.42 4.10 -14.06
N MET A 152 -20.15 3.71 -13.84
CA MET A 152 -19.01 4.64 -13.86
C MET A 152 -18.49 4.95 -15.27
N GLU A 153 -19.14 4.37 -16.28
CA GLU A 153 -18.86 4.66 -17.69
C GLU A 153 -19.23 6.10 -18.08
N LYS A 154 -19.91 6.84 -17.20
CA LYS A 154 -20.03 8.29 -17.36
C LYS A 154 -18.78 8.97 -16.82
N THR A 155 -17.77 9.00 -17.68
CA THR A 155 -16.72 10.03 -17.81
C THR A 155 -17.16 11.44 -17.32
N GLN A 156 -18.46 11.75 -17.36
CA GLN A 156 -19.13 12.93 -16.82
C GLN A 156 -18.81 13.29 -15.35
N LYS A 157 -18.70 12.33 -14.41
CA LYS A 157 -18.35 12.67 -13.00
C LYS A 157 -16.92 13.21 -12.91
N LEU A 158 -15.96 12.51 -13.50
CA LEU A 158 -14.57 12.95 -13.55
C LEU A 158 -14.39 14.25 -14.34
N GLU A 159 -15.14 14.43 -15.43
CA GLU A 159 -15.17 15.70 -16.17
C GLU A 159 -15.73 16.82 -15.30
N LEU A 160 -16.77 16.56 -14.50
CA LEU A 160 -17.30 17.53 -13.54
C LEU A 160 -16.26 17.86 -12.48
N GLU A 161 -15.59 16.88 -11.90
CA GLU A 161 -14.52 17.09 -10.91
C GLU A 161 -13.34 17.88 -11.50
N ALA A 162 -12.98 17.63 -12.76
CA ALA A 162 -11.95 18.39 -13.46
C ALA A 162 -12.36 19.86 -13.64
N VAL A 163 -13.61 20.10 -14.04
CA VAL A 163 -14.16 21.46 -14.17
C VAL A 163 -14.24 22.16 -12.81
N ILE A 164 -14.68 21.47 -11.76
CA ILE A 164 -14.74 21.99 -10.40
C ILE A 164 -13.33 22.39 -9.92
N ALA A 165 -12.34 21.52 -10.15
CA ALA A 165 -10.97 21.78 -9.77
C ALA A 165 -10.39 23.00 -10.51
N ASP A 166 -10.65 23.11 -11.81
CA ASP A 166 -10.17 24.22 -12.63
C ASP A 166 -10.79 25.55 -12.17
N TYR A 167 -12.11 25.57 -11.97
CA TYR A 167 -12.79 26.74 -11.45
C TYR A 167 -12.31 27.13 -10.04
N TYR A 168 -12.15 26.15 -9.15
CA TYR A 168 -11.65 26.39 -7.79
C TYR A 168 -10.24 26.99 -7.79
N LEU A 169 -9.33 26.43 -8.60
CA LEU A 169 -7.95 26.90 -8.71
C LEU A 169 -7.88 28.31 -9.29
N GLU A 170 -8.75 28.66 -10.24
CA GLU A 170 -8.83 29.99 -10.85
C GLU A 170 -9.48 31.03 -9.91
N ALA A 171 -10.62 30.71 -9.30
CA ALA A 171 -11.45 31.66 -8.56
C ALA A 171 -11.04 31.84 -7.09
N VAL A 172 -10.49 30.79 -6.47
CA VAL A 172 -10.20 30.75 -5.02
C VAL A 172 -8.72 30.54 -4.73
N GLY A 173 -8.05 29.69 -5.52
CA GLY A 173 -6.65 29.33 -5.35
C GLY A 173 -6.42 28.27 -4.26
N SER A 174 -5.37 27.46 -4.41
CA SER A 174 -5.00 26.39 -3.46
C SER A 174 -4.39 26.94 -2.16
N CYS A 175 -4.50 26.21 -1.05
CA CYS A 175 -3.79 26.53 0.19
C CYS A 175 -2.28 26.20 0.09
N GLU A 176 -1.47 27.08 -0.48
CA GLU A 176 -0.04 26.82 -0.74
C GLU A 176 0.81 26.66 0.53
N ARG A 177 0.35 27.14 1.69
CA ARG A 177 1.06 27.03 2.96
C ARG A 177 0.19 26.45 4.07
N TRP A 178 0.83 25.70 4.97
CA TRP A 178 0.16 25.03 6.09
C TRP A 178 -0.50 26.03 7.07
N ASP A 179 0.10 27.21 7.26
CA ASP A 179 -0.44 28.28 8.09
C ASP A 179 -1.70 28.95 7.49
N GLU A 180 -1.99 28.71 6.20
CA GLU A 180 -3.16 29.23 5.51
C GLU A 180 -4.38 28.29 5.59
N CYS A 181 -4.21 27.05 6.07
CA CYS A 181 -5.26 26.03 6.13
C CYS A 181 -5.33 25.35 7.51
N PRO A 182 -6.32 25.71 8.37
CA PRO A 182 -6.52 25.06 9.67
C PRO A 182 -6.81 23.55 9.55
N SER A 183 -7.31 23.12 8.39
CA SER A 183 -7.60 21.72 8.07
C SER A 183 -6.34 20.90 7.77
N GLY A 184 -5.17 21.54 7.65
CA GLY A 184 -3.86 20.89 7.49
C GLY A 184 -3.70 20.13 6.16
N VAL A 185 -4.38 20.57 5.11
CA VAL A 185 -4.50 19.80 3.88
C VAL A 185 -3.35 20.07 2.93
N ASP A 186 -2.82 18.99 2.37
CA ASP A 186 -1.70 18.98 1.46
C ASP A 186 -2.10 19.47 0.07
N TRP A 187 -1.73 20.70 -0.29
CA TRP A 187 -1.95 21.24 -1.64
C TRP A 187 -1.31 20.37 -2.72
N LEU A 188 -0.25 19.60 -2.39
CA LEU A 188 0.38 18.67 -3.31
C LEU A 188 -0.60 17.56 -3.71
N GLU A 189 -1.42 17.07 -2.78
CA GLU A 189 -2.47 16.09 -3.08
C GLU A 189 -3.48 16.65 -4.08
N LEU A 190 -3.91 17.91 -3.92
CA LEU A 190 -4.83 18.54 -4.87
C LEU A 190 -4.19 18.64 -6.26
N ILE A 191 -3.00 19.22 -6.35
CA ILE A 191 -2.32 19.41 -7.63
C ILE A 191 -2.06 18.08 -8.31
N LYS A 192 -1.60 17.07 -7.56
CA LYS A 192 -1.32 15.76 -8.12
C LYS A 192 -2.59 15.05 -8.58
N SER A 193 -3.65 15.08 -7.78
CA SER A 193 -4.94 14.48 -8.13
C SER A 193 -5.51 15.09 -9.40
N VAL A 194 -5.44 16.41 -9.56
CA VAL A 194 -5.87 17.12 -10.78
C VAL A 194 -4.98 16.77 -11.98
N GLN A 195 -3.66 16.66 -11.81
CA GLN A 195 -2.76 16.22 -12.88
C GLN A 195 -3.09 14.81 -13.37
N LEU A 196 -3.30 13.87 -12.45
CA LEU A 196 -3.69 12.49 -12.78
C LEU A 196 -5.04 12.43 -13.46
N LEU A 197 -6.02 13.20 -12.97
CA LEU A 197 -7.34 13.32 -13.55
C LEU A 197 -7.29 13.78 -15.00
N ARG A 198 -6.60 14.89 -15.27
CA ARG A 198 -6.43 15.44 -16.63
C ARG A 198 -5.73 14.46 -17.56
N LYS A 199 -4.66 13.82 -17.07
CA LYS A 199 -3.91 12.82 -17.82
C LYS A 199 -4.80 11.64 -18.22
N TYR A 200 -5.61 11.14 -17.28
CA TYR A 200 -6.56 10.06 -17.55
C TYR A 200 -7.68 10.52 -18.49
N LEU A 201 -8.27 11.70 -18.30
CA LEU A 201 -9.31 12.21 -19.19
C LEU A 201 -8.81 12.36 -20.64
N GLY A 202 -7.55 12.78 -20.83
CA GLY A 202 -6.96 12.94 -22.16
C GLY A 202 -6.58 11.63 -22.86
N LYS A 203 -6.11 10.62 -22.12
CA LYS A 203 -5.63 9.36 -22.72
C LYS A 203 -6.61 8.19 -22.60
N LYS A 204 -7.47 8.21 -21.57
CA LYS A 204 -8.31 7.09 -21.12
C LYS A 204 -7.54 5.78 -20.88
N ASP A 205 -6.23 5.89 -20.63
CA ASP A 205 -5.35 4.76 -20.35
C ASP A 205 -5.39 4.40 -18.85
N ARG A 206 -6.08 3.29 -18.55
CA ARG A 206 -6.24 2.79 -17.19
C ARG A 206 -4.95 2.20 -16.63
N LYS A 207 -4.12 1.57 -17.45
CA LYS A 207 -2.86 0.95 -17.01
C LYS A 207 -1.86 2.04 -16.61
N GLU A 208 -1.77 3.10 -17.42
CA GLU A 208 -0.95 4.25 -17.10
C GLU A 208 -1.46 5.00 -15.85
N LEU A 209 -2.78 5.10 -15.68
CA LEU A 209 -3.37 5.66 -14.45
C LEU A 209 -3.00 4.82 -13.22
N GLN A 210 -3.13 3.50 -13.29
CA GLN A 210 -2.77 2.60 -12.19
C GLN A 210 -1.30 2.76 -11.78
N ILE A 211 -0.39 2.78 -12.75
CA ILE A 211 1.04 3.02 -12.50
C ILE A 211 1.26 4.37 -11.80
N SER A 212 0.62 5.43 -12.31
CA SER A 212 0.81 6.80 -11.81
C SER A 212 0.25 6.99 -10.39
N LEU A 213 -0.89 6.37 -10.07
CA LEU A 213 -1.47 6.37 -8.72
C LEU A 213 -0.58 5.63 -7.71
N ASN A 214 -0.06 4.48 -8.10
CA ASN A 214 0.81 3.68 -7.24
C ASN A 214 2.14 4.40 -6.96
N GLU A 215 2.71 5.09 -7.95
CA GLU A 215 3.88 5.93 -7.75
C GLU A 215 3.62 7.06 -6.77
N TRP A 216 2.46 7.71 -6.85
CA TRP A 216 2.07 8.76 -5.91
C TRP A 216 1.89 8.23 -4.49
N ASN A 217 1.15 7.12 -4.33
CA ASN A 217 0.97 6.46 -3.03
C ASN A 217 2.31 6.13 -2.39
N ARG A 218 3.27 5.61 -3.17
CA ARG A 218 4.63 5.33 -2.70
C ARG A 218 5.36 6.58 -2.21
N VAL A 219 5.34 7.66 -2.99
CA VAL A 219 6.00 8.93 -2.62
C VAL A 219 5.39 9.51 -1.34
N ARG A 220 4.05 9.54 -1.24
CA ARG A 220 3.34 10.00 -0.05
C ARG A 220 3.73 9.21 1.20
N SER A 221 3.82 7.90 1.11
CA SER A 221 4.26 7.06 2.23
C SER A 221 5.72 7.35 2.64
N ILE A 222 6.61 7.62 1.68
CA ILE A 222 8.00 8.03 1.97
C ILE A 222 8.02 9.39 2.67
N ASP A 223 7.26 10.36 2.19
CA ASP A 223 7.18 11.69 2.83
C ASP A 223 6.63 11.59 4.26
N ASN A 224 5.63 10.73 4.49
CA ASN A 224 5.13 10.45 5.84
C ASN A 224 6.21 9.86 6.75
N ILE A 225 7.05 8.95 6.25
CA ILE A 225 8.20 8.43 6.99
C ILE A 225 9.17 9.56 7.35
N LEU A 226 9.54 10.39 6.38
CA LEU A 226 10.50 11.48 6.57
C LEU A 226 10.00 12.58 7.52
N ASN A 227 8.69 12.84 7.52
CA ASN A 227 8.04 13.84 8.37
C ASN A 227 7.73 13.32 9.78
N THR A 228 7.83 12.02 10.02
CA THR A 228 7.59 11.43 11.34
C THR A 228 8.86 11.59 12.20
N GLU A 229 8.81 12.47 13.19
CA GLU A 229 9.95 12.78 14.09
C GLU A 229 10.23 11.69 15.15
N ILE A 230 10.13 10.41 14.80
CA ILE A 230 10.44 9.30 15.71
C ILE A 230 11.89 8.87 15.51
N LYS A 231 12.66 8.82 16.61
CA LYS A 231 14.07 8.37 16.60
C LYS A 231 14.31 7.31 17.66
N THR A 232 15.11 6.32 17.31
CA THR A 232 15.73 5.40 18.28
C THR A 232 17.05 5.97 18.76
N THR A 233 17.38 5.73 20.01
CA THR A 233 18.65 6.13 20.63
C THR A 233 19.32 4.93 21.28
N CYS A 234 20.59 5.06 21.66
CA CYS A 234 21.30 3.99 22.38
C CYS A 234 20.65 3.60 23.71
N ARG A 235 19.78 4.44 24.29
CA ARG A 235 19.04 4.16 25.52
C ARG A 235 17.87 3.20 25.32
N ASP A 236 17.44 3.04 24.08
CA ASP A 236 16.36 2.12 23.70
C ASP A 236 16.85 0.67 23.58
N PHE A 237 18.15 0.41 23.78
CA PHE A 237 18.78 -0.90 23.69
C PHE A 237 19.33 -1.35 25.04
N GLN A 238 19.23 -2.66 25.32
CA GLN A 238 19.78 -3.33 26.50
C GLN A 238 20.55 -4.60 26.10
N THR A 239 21.38 -4.46 25.06
CA THR A 239 22.10 -5.59 24.47
C THR A 239 23.32 -6.01 25.28
N LYS A 240 23.60 -7.31 25.28
CA LYS A 240 24.84 -7.90 25.79
C LYS A 240 25.47 -8.79 24.73
N ASN A 241 26.79 -8.67 24.55
CA ASN A 241 27.53 -9.48 23.59
C ASN A 241 27.58 -10.94 24.02
N ILE A 242 27.46 -11.85 23.05
CA ILE A 242 27.77 -13.27 23.23
C ILE A 242 29.17 -13.52 22.66
N PRO A 243 30.09 -14.15 23.42
CA PRO A 243 31.41 -14.48 22.89
C PRO A 243 31.33 -15.34 21.63
N LEU A 244 32.09 -15.00 20.59
CA LEU A 244 32.06 -15.70 19.30
C LEU A 244 32.37 -17.20 19.45
N CYS A 245 33.31 -17.56 20.32
CA CYS A 245 33.69 -18.95 20.58
C CYS A 245 32.56 -19.82 21.18
N VAL A 246 31.53 -19.19 21.74
CA VAL A 246 30.30 -19.87 22.20
C VAL A 246 29.39 -20.14 21.00
N LEU A 247 29.20 -19.13 20.15
CA LEU A 247 28.32 -19.23 18.97
C LEU A 247 28.87 -20.18 17.91
N GLU A 248 30.18 -20.21 17.69
CA GLU A 248 30.82 -21.07 16.68
C GLU A 248 30.64 -22.58 16.96
N LYS A 249 30.34 -22.95 18.21
CA LYS A 249 30.05 -24.34 18.59
C LYS A 249 28.59 -24.72 18.39
N LYS A 250 27.74 -23.76 18.04
CA LYS A 250 26.30 -23.94 17.92
C LYS A 250 25.86 -23.83 16.47
N THR A 251 24.80 -24.56 16.16
CA THR A 251 24.01 -24.40 14.95
C THR A 251 23.00 -23.28 15.18
N LEU A 252 23.18 -22.19 14.45
CA LEU A 252 22.33 -21.00 14.52
C LEU A 252 21.12 -21.17 13.60
N VAL A 253 19.93 -21.02 14.16
CA VAL A 253 18.66 -21.20 13.45
C VAL A 253 17.81 -19.94 13.57
N TYR A 254 17.45 -19.36 12.43
CA TYR A 254 16.50 -18.28 12.34
C TYR A 254 15.18 -18.82 11.80
N MET A 255 14.08 -18.51 12.47
CA MET A 255 12.75 -18.94 12.07
C MET A 255 11.93 -17.75 11.60
N ASP A 256 11.20 -17.91 10.52
CA ASP A 256 10.15 -16.99 10.09
C ASP A 256 8.97 -16.99 11.09
N PHE A 257 8.21 -15.90 11.13
CA PHE A 257 7.06 -15.69 12.02
C PHE A 257 5.97 -16.75 11.85
N GLY A 258 5.78 -17.27 10.64
CA GLY A 258 4.86 -18.38 10.35
C GLY A 258 5.18 -19.67 11.10
N VAL A 259 6.45 -19.90 11.45
CA VAL A 259 6.90 -21.10 12.19
C VAL A 259 6.44 -21.03 13.65
N TYR A 260 6.48 -19.86 14.27
CA TYR A 260 5.95 -19.66 15.62
C TYR A 260 4.43 -19.88 15.68
N GLN A 261 3.70 -19.53 14.61
CA GLN A 261 2.26 -19.86 14.53
C GLN A 261 2.02 -21.37 14.52
N LEU A 262 2.88 -22.14 13.82
CA LEU A 262 2.80 -23.60 13.82
C LEU A 262 3.11 -24.17 15.21
N TYR A 263 4.18 -23.69 15.86
CA TYR A 263 4.52 -24.03 17.25
C TYR A 263 3.38 -23.77 18.25
N GLU A 264 2.58 -22.72 18.04
CA GLU A 264 1.46 -22.40 18.91
C GLU A 264 0.19 -23.22 18.67
N SER A 265 0.08 -23.88 17.52
CA SER A 265 -1.14 -24.54 17.05
C SER A 265 -1.02 -26.04 16.83
N ASN A 266 0.20 -26.60 16.81
CA ASN A 266 0.47 -28.02 16.64
C ASN A 266 1.32 -28.56 17.80
N GLU A 267 0.74 -29.46 18.59
CA GLU A 267 1.37 -30.02 19.80
C GLU A 267 2.60 -30.89 19.50
N VAL A 268 2.58 -31.66 18.41
CA VAL A 268 3.73 -32.50 18.00
C VAL A 268 4.93 -31.63 17.66
N PHE A 269 4.71 -30.58 16.87
CA PHE A 269 5.74 -29.62 16.50
C PHE A 269 6.21 -28.81 17.72
N HIS A 270 5.29 -28.46 18.62
CA HIS A 270 5.61 -27.78 19.88
C HIS A 270 6.63 -28.55 20.71
N ILE A 271 6.35 -29.83 20.97
CA ILE A 271 7.23 -30.72 21.73
C ILE A 271 8.57 -30.89 21.01
N GLN A 272 8.56 -31.03 19.69
CA GLN A 272 9.80 -31.14 18.90
C GLN A 272 10.68 -29.89 19.07
N LEU A 273 10.09 -28.69 18.94
CA LEU A 273 10.85 -27.45 19.00
C LEU A 273 11.35 -27.16 20.42
N ASP A 274 10.57 -27.48 21.45
CA ASP A 274 11.01 -27.39 22.85
C ASP A 274 12.24 -28.26 23.10
N ASN A 275 12.23 -29.52 22.64
CA ASN A 275 13.40 -30.40 22.75
C ASN A 275 14.62 -29.80 22.04
N TYR A 276 14.46 -29.17 20.88
CA TYR A 276 15.58 -28.52 20.18
C TYR A 276 16.07 -27.24 20.86
N ALA A 277 15.18 -26.47 21.48
CA ALA A 277 15.57 -25.27 22.23
C ALA A 277 16.37 -25.62 23.49
N GLU A 278 16.18 -26.82 24.05
CA GLU A 278 16.94 -27.34 25.19
C GLU A 278 18.31 -27.94 24.82
N MET A 279 18.56 -28.23 23.53
CA MET A 279 19.85 -28.79 23.08
C MET A 279 20.95 -27.72 23.10
N GLU A 280 22.11 -28.05 23.70
CA GLU A 280 23.24 -27.11 23.78
C GLU A 280 23.82 -26.76 22.41
N GLU A 281 23.73 -27.68 21.44
CA GLU A 281 24.28 -27.54 20.10
C GLU A 281 23.44 -26.64 19.19
N ILE A 282 22.22 -26.26 19.57
CA ILE A 282 21.33 -25.44 18.76
C ILE A 282 21.11 -24.10 19.46
N GLN A 283 21.07 -23.02 18.67
CA GLN A 283 20.65 -21.71 19.14
C GLN A 283 19.65 -21.11 18.16
N PHE A 284 18.42 -20.99 18.61
CA PHE A 284 17.44 -20.17 17.91
C PHE A 284 17.71 -18.69 18.16
N VAL A 285 17.48 -17.87 17.14
CA VAL A 285 17.59 -16.42 17.23
C VAL A 285 16.38 -15.74 16.61
N TYR A 286 16.02 -14.58 17.15
CA TYR A 286 15.00 -13.69 16.60
C TYR A 286 15.63 -12.37 16.12
N SER A 287 14.81 -11.46 15.62
CA SER A 287 15.22 -10.12 15.15
C SER A 287 14.11 -9.10 15.43
N PRO A 288 14.38 -7.80 15.25
CA PRO A 288 13.35 -6.76 15.38
C PRO A 288 12.11 -7.01 14.52
N THR A 289 12.27 -7.54 13.30
CA THR A 289 11.18 -7.89 12.37
C THR A 289 10.10 -8.74 13.04
N HIS A 290 10.50 -9.69 13.90
CA HIS A 290 9.54 -10.50 14.65
C HIS A 290 8.68 -9.64 15.59
N MET A 291 9.29 -8.67 16.27
CA MET A 291 8.57 -7.80 17.20
C MET A 291 7.67 -6.81 16.46
N GLU A 292 8.10 -6.33 15.29
CA GLU A 292 7.27 -5.49 14.42
C GLU A 292 6.01 -6.24 13.98
N GLU A 293 6.15 -7.51 13.61
CA GLU A 293 5.01 -8.37 13.31
C GLU A 293 4.13 -8.70 14.51
N VAL A 294 4.71 -8.85 15.70
CA VAL A 294 3.91 -8.95 16.94
C VAL A 294 3.09 -7.66 17.12
N CYS A 295 3.70 -6.48 17.02
CA CYS A 295 2.99 -5.19 17.16
C CYS A 295 1.83 -5.05 16.15
N ARG A 296 1.94 -5.68 14.98
CA ARG A 296 0.93 -5.69 13.92
C ARG A 296 -0.29 -6.55 14.22
N MET A 297 -0.22 -7.51 15.15
CA MET A 297 -1.32 -8.44 15.44
C MET A 297 -2.56 -7.75 16.02
N ASP A 298 -2.38 -6.61 16.70
CA ASP A 298 -3.43 -5.80 17.33
C ASP A 298 -4.34 -6.65 18.25
N ASN A 299 -3.73 -7.55 19.02
CA ASN A 299 -4.39 -8.42 19.98
C ASN A 299 -3.46 -8.73 21.15
N SER A 300 -3.67 -8.04 22.27
CA SER A 300 -2.79 -8.08 23.44
C SER A 300 -2.54 -9.48 24.01
N ILE A 301 -3.51 -10.39 23.92
CA ILE A 301 -3.38 -11.77 24.43
C ILE A 301 -2.42 -12.57 23.54
N PHE A 302 -2.63 -12.52 22.22
CA PHE A 302 -1.74 -13.23 21.29
C PHE A 302 -0.37 -12.58 21.21
N GLU A 303 -0.29 -11.26 21.36
CA GLU A 303 0.98 -10.54 21.45
C GLU A 303 1.83 -11.04 22.63
N GLY A 304 1.26 -11.07 23.84
CA GLY A 304 1.96 -11.57 25.03
C GLY A 304 2.42 -13.02 24.86
N LYS A 305 1.50 -13.91 24.45
CA LYS A 305 1.83 -15.33 24.19
C LYS A 305 2.98 -15.48 23.20
N ARG A 306 2.96 -14.72 22.10
CA ARG A 306 3.99 -14.80 21.05
C ARG A 306 5.35 -14.34 21.55
N ARG A 307 5.40 -13.24 22.32
CA ARG A 307 6.65 -12.75 22.92
C ARG A 307 7.25 -13.73 23.91
N ASP A 308 6.42 -14.33 24.77
CA ASP A 308 6.85 -15.35 25.73
C ASP A 308 7.46 -16.55 25.00
N ASN A 309 6.81 -17.02 23.92
CA ASN A 309 7.31 -18.12 23.10
C ASN A 309 8.64 -17.79 22.42
N ILE A 310 8.76 -16.60 21.81
CA ILE A 310 10.02 -16.16 21.18
C ILE A 310 11.14 -16.07 22.22
N SER A 311 10.86 -15.47 23.39
CA SER A 311 11.80 -15.34 24.51
C SER A 311 12.27 -16.71 25.00
N LYS A 312 11.34 -17.66 25.20
CA LYS A 312 11.63 -19.04 25.59
C LYS A 312 12.52 -19.74 24.57
N ILE A 313 12.09 -19.80 23.31
CA ILE A 313 12.76 -20.57 22.26
C ILE A 313 14.14 -19.99 21.92
N CYS A 314 14.23 -18.66 21.78
CA CYS A 314 15.48 -18.01 21.40
C CYS A 314 16.39 -17.72 22.60
N SER A 315 15.93 -17.95 23.84
CA SER A 315 16.64 -17.55 25.06
C SER A 315 17.09 -16.08 25.00
N ASN A 316 16.24 -15.20 24.48
CA ASN A 316 16.52 -13.78 24.23
C ASN A 316 17.73 -13.51 23.31
N CYS A 317 18.17 -14.47 22.50
CA CYS A 317 19.22 -14.26 21.50
C CYS A 317 18.64 -13.60 20.25
N GLU A 318 19.17 -12.44 19.90
CA GLU A 318 18.69 -11.58 18.83
C GLU A 318 19.81 -11.33 17.81
N VAL A 319 19.48 -11.34 16.52
CA VAL A 319 20.38 -10.89 15.45
C VAL A 319 20.07 -9.43 15.10
N LEU A 320 21.10 -8.58 15.19
CA LEU A 320 20.98 -7.13 15.03
C LEU A 320 22.17 -6.53 14.28
N PRO A 321 21.97 -5.47 13.47
CA PRO A 321 23.06 -4.64 13.01
C PRO A 321 23.67 -3.87 14.19
N VAL A 322 25.00 -3.92 14.33
CA VAL A 322 25.71 -3.12 15.35
C VAL A 322 26.31 -1.86 14.74
N ARG A 323 27.10 -1.09 15.51
CA ARG A 323 27.64 0.21 15.08
C ARG A 323 28.47 0.19 13.80
N ASP A 324 29.12 -0.92 13.48
CA ASP A 324 29.88 -1.11 12.22
C ASP A 324 28.96 -1.46 11.04
N GLY A 325 27.66 -1.59 11.27
CA GLY A 325 26.64 -1.98 10.29
C GLY A 325 26.52 -3.48 10.10
N CYS A 326 27.44 -4.31 10.60
CA CYS A 326 27.42 -5.75 10.42
C CYS A 326 26.41 -6.43 11.36
N LEU A 327 25.82 -7.53 10.89
CA LEU A 327 24.95 -8.38 11.72
C LEU A 327 25.76 -9.13 12.77
N LYS A 328 25.32 -9.05 14.03
CA LYS A 328 25.84 -9.84 15.16
C LYS A 328 24.69 -10.43 15.96
N ILE A 329 24.99 -11.55 16.62
CA ILE A 329 24.06 -12.18 17.57
C ILE A 329 24.41 -11.70 18.97
N LEU A 330 23.41 -11.14 19.64
CA LEU A 330 23.49 -10.54 20.96
C LEU A 330 22.40 -11.15 21.84
N THR A 331 22.44 -10.87 23.13
CA THR A 331 21.28 -11.11 24.01
C THR A 331 20.61 -9.79 24.35
N GLU A 332 19.30 -9.76 24.23
CA GLU A 332 18.48 -8.65 24.69
C GLU A 332 17.09 -9.17 25.08
N PRO A 333 16.54 -8.75 26.24
CA PRO A 333 15.18 -9.12 26.61
C PRO A 333 14.18 -8.76 25.50
N VAL A 334 13.36 -9.74 25.09
CA VAL A 334 12.35 -9.57 24.03
C VAL A 334 11.45 -8.36 24.24
N GLU A 335 11.09 -8.06 25.50
CA GLU A 335 10.25 -6.89 25.83
C GLU A 335 10.91 -5.55 25.48
N VAL A 336 12.24 -5.44 25.62
CA VAL A 336 12.97 -4.22 25.24
C VAL A 336 12.93 -4.03 23.71
N CYS A 337 13.09 -5.11 22.95
CA CYS A 337 12.93 -5.06 21.50
C CYS A 337 11.48 -4.77 21.09
N PHE A 338 10.50 -5.31 21.80
CA PHE A 338 9.09 -5.05 21.55
C PHE A 338 8.72 -3.58 21.78
N ASP A 339 9.18 -2.98 22.88
CA ASP A 339 8.96 -1.55 23.16
C ASP A 339 9.53 -0.66 22.04
N ARG A 340 10.70 -1.02 21.51
CA ARG A 340 11.27 -0.35 20.33
C ARG A 340 10.40 -0.51 19.09
N ALA A 341 9.96 -1.72 18.77
CA ALA A 341 9.10 -1.98 17.63
C ALA A 341 7.77 -1.22 17.75
N LYS A 342 7.19 -1.17 18.95
CA LYS A 342 5.95 -0.45 19.23
C LYS A 342 6.11 1.06 19.04
N LYS A 343 7.24 1.62 19.47
CA LYS A 343 7.61 3.03 19.24
C LYS A 343 7.70 3.36 17.75
N LEU A 344 8.10 2.40 16.90
CA LEU A 344 8.25 2.56 15.45
C LEU A 344 7.02 2.15 14.63
N GLN A 345 5.93 1.72 15.28
CA GLN A 345 4.78 1.10 14.61
C GLN A 345 4.18 1.97 13.48
N VAL A 346 4.09 3.29 13.68
CA VAL A 346 3.56 4.21 12.66
C VAL A 346 4.48 4.29 11.44
N LEU A 347 5.81 4.31 11.65
CA LEU A 347 6.78 4.30 10.56
C LEU A 347 6.69 2.99 9.76
N ASN A 348 6.54 1.86 10.46
CA ASN A 348 6.40 0.55 9.82
C ASN A 348 5.12 0.47 8.99
N GLN A 349 4.02 1.06 9.46
CA GLN A 349 2.80 1.15 8.67
C GLN A 349 3.02 1.90 7.34
N TYR A 350 3.68 3.06 7.37
CA TYR A 350 3.98 3.79 6.13
C TYR A 350 4.93 3.03 5.21
N ALA A 351 5.92 2.31 5.77
CA ALA A 351 6.82 1.47 4.99
C ALA A 351 6.08 0.31 4.31
N GLU A 352 5.17 -0.36 5.03
CA GLU A 352 4.29 -1.40 4.48
C GLU A 352 3.42 -0.86 3.33
N GLU A 353 2.83 0.34 3.49
CA GLU A 353 2.01 1.00 2.45
C GLU A 353 2.83 1.30 1.18
N SER A 354 4.05 1.82 1.35
CA SER A 354 4.98 2.10 0.24
C SER A 354 5.35 0.83 -0.53
N GLU A 355 5.63 -0.26 0.19
CA GLU A 355 5.97 -1.54 -0.42
C GLU A 355 4.77 -2.14 -1.15
N CYS A 356 3.58 -2.06 -0.56
CA CYS A 356 2.34 -2.51 -1.20
C CYS A 356 2.10 -1.81 -2.53
N ALA A 357 2.22 -0.48 -2.56
CA ALA A 357 2.05 0.31 -3.78
C ALA A 357 3.06 -0.11 -4.86
N THR A 358 4.28 -0.48 -4.47
CA THR A 358 5.32 -0.98 -5.39
C THR A 358 4.90 -2.32 -6.00
N PHE A 359 4.47 -3.29 -5.19
CA PHE A 359 4.06 -4.62 -5.66
C PHE A 359 2.76 -4.62 -6.49
N GLU A 360 1.84 -3.69 -6.22
CA GLU A 360 0.58 -3.56 -6.97
C GLU A 360 0.80 -3.15 -8.43
N ALA A 361 1.79 -2.30 -8.72
CA ALA A 361 2.12 -1.89 -10.08
C ALA A 361 3.18 -2.78 -10.75
N LEU A 362 3.81 -3.68 -10.00
CA LEU A 362 5.00 -4.40 -10.44
C LEU A 362 4.76 -5.20 -11.73
N GLU A 363 3.60 -5.86 -11.82
CA GLU A 363 3.22 -6.66 -12.99
C GLU A 363 3.06 -5.79 -14.23
N GLU A 364 2.19 -4.77 -14.17
CA GLU A 364 1.92 -3.90 -15.33
C GLU A 364 3.18 -3.17 -15.80
N LYS A 365 4.04 -2.75 -14.87
CA LYS A 365 5.33 -2.15 -15.21
C LYS A 365 6.25 -3.14 -15.95
N THR A 366 6.35 -4.37 -15.45
CA THR A 366 7.20 -5.41 -16.05
C THR A 366 6.69 -5.81 -17.43
N CYS A 367 5.39 -6.04 -17.56
CA CYS A 367 4.75 -6.42 -18.83
C CYS A 367 4.91 -5.32 -19.86
N GLY A 368 4.67 -4.05 -19.48
CA GLY A 368 4.87 -2.91 -20.36
C GLY A 368 6.33 -2.74 -20.81
N LEU A 369 7.28 -2.98 -19.91
CA LEU A 369 8.71 -2.90 -20.22
C LEU A 369 9.14 -3.98 -21.22
N LEU A 370 8.76 -5.23 -20.95
CA LEU A 370 9.11 -6.39 -21.78
C LEU A 370 8.22 -6.54 -23.02
N ARG A 371 7.16 -5.73 -23.12
CA ARG A 371 6.15 -5.77 -24.19
C ARG A 371 5.41 -7.11 -24.27
N TRP A 372 5.20 -7.76 -23.13
CA TRP A 372 4.43 -8.99 -23.05
C TRP A 372 2.93 -8.69 -23.15
N ASP A 373 2.23 -9.43 -24.00
CA ASP A 373 0.77 -9.47 -23.99
C ASP A 373 0.22 -10.37 -22.86
N GLU A 374 -1.08 -10.32 -22.59
CA GLU A 374 -1.69 -11.07 -21.48
C GLU A 374 -1.46 -12.60 -21.56
N LYS A 375 -1.34 -13.15 -22.77
CA LYS A 375 -1.12 -14.59 -22.99
C LYS A 375 0.34 -14.94 -22.78
N GLU A 376 1.26 -14.08 -23.22
CA GLU A 376 2.70 -14.21 -22.98
C GLU A 376 3.01 -14.12 -21.49
N VAL A 377 2.39 -13.17 -20.76
CA VAL A 377 2.55 -13.03 -19.31
C VAL A 377 2.19 -14.32 -18.57
N GLU A 378 1.04 -14.90 -18.88
CA GLU A 378 0.60 -16.13 -18.20
C GLU A 378 1.45 -17.34 -18.59
N THR A 379 1.96 -17.38 -19.83
CA THR A 379 2.89 -18.43 -20.28
C THR A 379 4.23 -18.33 -19.56
N HIS A 380 4.88 -17.16 -19.62
CA HIS A 380 6.16 -16.92 -18.97
C HIS A 380 6.07 -17.10 -17.46
N ARG A 381 4.98 -16.68 -16.82
CA ARG A 381 4.77 -16.91 -15.39
C ARG A 381 4.73 -18.40 -15.05
N LYS A 382 4.01 -19.20 -15.84
CA LYS A 382 3.95 -20.66 -15.63
C LYS A 382 5.33 -21.27 -15.81
N GLU A 383 6.05 -20.91 -16.87
CA GLU A 383 7.38 -21.44 -17.13
C GLU A 383 8.39 -21.06 -16.04
N ILE A 384 8.41 -19.78 -15.64
CA ILE A 384 9.30 -19.26 -14.60
C ILE A 384 8.96 -19.85 -13.23
N SER A 385 7.68 -20.04 -12.91
CA SER A 385 7.26 -20.67 -11.64
C SER A 385 7.54 -22.17 -11.56
N LEU A 386 7.80 -22.83 -12.70
CA LEU A 386 8.23 -24.22 -12.78
C LEU A 386 9.75 -24.37 -12.70
N LEU A 387 10.50 -23.28 -12.82
CA LEU A 387 11.95 -23.32 -12.61
C LEU A 387 12.22 -23.78 -11.18
N THR A 388 13.18 -24.69 -11.06
CA THR A 388 13.65 -25.08 -9.73
C THR A 388 14.30 -23.89 -9.01
N SER A 389 14.43 -23.98 -7.69
CA SER A 389 15.06 -23.00 -6.79
C SER A 389 16.49 -22.57 -7.16
N THR A 390 17.09 -23.12 -8.22
CA THR A 390 18.49 -22.91 -8.59
C THR A 390 18.68 -22.52 -10.05
N GLN A 391 17.63 -22.11 -10.76
CA GLN A 391 17.69 -21.93 -12.21
C GLN A 391 17.40 -20.52 -12.69
N LEU A 392 16.79 -19.64 -11.89
CA LEU A 392 16.37 -18.33 -12.40
C LEU A 392 17.56 -17.50 -12.87
N PHE A 393 18.61 -17.41 -12.04
CA PHE A 393 19.83 -16.66 -12.36
C PHE A 393 20.95 -17.53 -12.94
N ASP A 394 20.63 -18.75 -13.40
CA ASP A 394 21.60 -19.57 -14.12
C ASP A 394 21.83 -18.96 -15.52
N PRO A 395 23.08 -18.68 -15.93
CA PRO A 395 23.37 -18.22 -17.29
C PRO A 395 22.88 -19.14 -18.42
N LYS A 396 22.54 -20.39 -18.10
CA LYS A 396 21.95 -21.37 -19.03
C LYS A 396 20.42 -21.38 -19.02
N ASN A 397 19.78 -20.49 -18.28
CA ASN A 397 18.33 -20.35 -18.29
C ASN A 397 17.88 -19.78 -19.64
N GLU A 398 17.18 -20.60 -20.43
CA GLU A 398 16.65 -20.19 -21.75
C GLU A 398 15.27 -19.52 -21.66
N MET A 399 14.62 -19.52 -20.47
CA MET A 399 13.26 -18.98 -20.30
C MET A 399 13.19 -17.45 -20.34
N ILE A 400 14.28 -16.78 -19.94
CA ILE A 400 14.42 -15.33 -20.03
C ILE A 400 15.90 -14.99 -20.20
N ASP A 401 16.19 -14.14 -21.18
CA ASP A 401 17.55 -13.73 -21.48
C ASP A 401 18.10 -12.70 -20.48
N ASN A 402 19.43 -12.66 -20.30
CA ASN A 402 20.07 -11.75 -19.35
C ASN A 402 19.87 -10.26 -19.69
N GLU A 403 19.63 -9.89 -20.95
CA GLU A 403 19.35 -8.49 -21.31
C GLU A 403 17.98 -8.07 -20.76
N SER A 404 16.97 -8.91 -20.94
CA SER A 404 15.63 -8.72 -20.37
C SER A 404 15.65 -8.69 -18.84
N ILE A 405 16.38 -9.62 -18.19
CA ILE A 405 16.55 -9.62 -16.73
C ILE A 405 17.15 -8.28 -16.26
N ASN A 406 18.27 -7.88 -16.86
CA ASN A 406 18.95 -6.66 -16.45
C ASN A 406 18.11 -5.41 -16.73
N ARG A 407 17.33 -5.39 -17.82
CA ARG A 407 16.41 -4.29 -18.11
C ARG A 407 15.33 -4.14 -17.03
N VAL A 408 14.73 -5.24 -16.58
CA VAL A 408 13.80 -5.22 -15.42
C VAL A 408 14.53 -4.79 -14.15
N PHE A 409 15.76 -5.26 -13.94
CA PHE A 409 16.55 -4.95 -12.76
C PHE A 409 16.87 -3.45 -12.63
N TYR A 410 17.19 -2.78 -13.74
CA TYR A 410 17.43 -1.34 -13.78
C TYR A 410 16.13 -0.53 -13.67
N GLU A 411 15.18 -0.79 -14.56
CA GLU A 411 14.02 0.10 -14.77
C GLU A 411 12.90 -0.14 -13.74
N ILE A 412 12.78 -1.37 -13.23
CA ILE A 412 11.71 -1.74 -12.28
C ILE A 412 12.23 -1.84 -10.86
N CYS A 413 13.34 -2.56 -10.65
CA CYS A 413 13.88 -2.79 -9.31
C CYS A 413 14.68 -1.58 -8.79
N GLY A 414 15.18 -0.73 -9.70
CA GLY A 414 15.98 0.45 -9.36
C GLY A 414 17.44 0.14 -9.07
N SER A 415 17.95 -1.01 -9.54
CA SER A 415 19.38 -1.32 -9.44
C SER A 415 20.20 -0.33 -10.27
N ARG A 416 21.44 -0.09 -9.85
CA ARG A 416 22.45 0.65 -10.63
C ARG A 416 23.48 -0.25 -11.29
N PHE A 417 23.43 -1.54 -10.98
CA PHE A 417 24.41 -2.54 -11.39
C PHE A 417 23.69 -3.74 -12.01
N PRO A 418 24.35 -4.44 -12.94
CA PRO A 418 23.79 -5.66 -13.52
C PRO A 418 23.60 -6.73 -12.44
N VAL A 419 22.69 -7.67 -12.67
CA VAL A 419 22.40 -8.76 -11.74
C VAL A 419 23.66 -9.59 -11.44
N GLU A 420 24.54 -9.74 -12.44
CA GLU A 420 25.80 -10.48 -12.36
C GLU A 420 26.75 -9.96 -11.27
N ASP A 421 26.72 -8.66 -10.94
CA ASP A 421 27.56 -8.06 -9.91
C ASP A 421 27.21 -8.54 -8.48
N PHE A 422 26.00 -9.10 -8.32
CA PHE A 422 25.51 -9.64 -7.06
C PHE A 422 25.90 -11.11 -6.85
N LYS A 423 26.43 -11.78 -7.87
CA LYS A 423 26.88 -13.17 -7.74
C LYS A 423 28.00 -13.27 -6.72
N ASP A 424 27.85 -14.17 -5.75
CA ASP A 424 28.82 -14.39 -4.65
C ASP A 424 29.09 -13.13 -3.78
N TYR A 425 28.23 -12.12 -3.83
CA TYR A 425 28.41 -10.84 -3.16
C TYR A 425 28.62 -10.95 -1.64
N CYS A 426 27.99 -11.96 -1.02
CA CYS A 426 28.01 -12.26 0.41
C CYS A 426 29.10 -13.28 0.82
N LYS A 427 30.02 -13.68 -0.08
CA LYS A 427 31.21 -14.45 0.32
C LYS A 427 32.17 -13.66 1.21
N LYS A 428 32.08 -12.33 1.18
CA LYS A 428 32.77 -11.41 2.09
C LYS A 428 31.78 -10.89 3.12
N GLU A 429 32.29 -10.48 4.29
CA GLU A 429 31.43 -9.84 5.30
C GLU A 429 30.89 -8.51 4.75
N ARG A 430 29.59 -8.29 4.96
CA ARG A 430 28.82 -7.14 4.49
C ARG A 430 28.03 -6.53 5.64
N THR A 431 27.76 -5.24 5.53
CA THR A 431 26.82 -4.56 6.41
C THR A 431 25.39 -5.04 6.13
N PHE A 432 24.51 -4.91 7.12
CA PHE A 432 23.08 -5.21 6.96
C PHE A 432 22.44 -4.39 5.84
N SER A 433 22.82 -3.11 5.68
CA SER A 433 22.28 -2.27 4.61
C SER A 433 22.67 -2.77 3.22
N GLU A 434 23.91 -3.26 3.04
CA GLU A 434 24.36 -3.85 1.77
C GLU A 434 23.64 -5.16 1.47
N ILE A 435 23.49 -6.03 2.48
CA ILE A 435 22.76 -7.30 2.33
C ILE A 435 21.29 -7.02 2.00
N ARG A 436 20.67 -6.11 2.75
CA ARG A 436 19.26 -5.74 2.58
C ARG A 436 18.96 -5.20 1.20
N GLU A 437 19.80 -4.32 0.67
CA GLU A 437 19.59 -3.80 -0.67
C GLU A 437 19.74 -4.90 -1.73
N ALA A 438 20.76 -5.76 -1.61
CA ALA A 438 20.95 -6.89 -2.53
C ALA A 438 19.75 -7.86 -2.52
N VAL A 439 19.31 -8.27 -1.33
CA VAL A 439 18.16 -9.17 -1.15
C VAL A 439 16.88 -8.50 -1.68
N ARG A 440 16.61 -7.24 -1.33
CA ARG A 440 15.44 -6.49 -1.78
C ARG A 440 15.37 -6.41 -3.30
N LEU A 441 16.47 -6.03 -3.96
CA LEU A 441 16.54 -5.92 -5.42
C LEU A 441 16.28 -7.28 -6.10
N LEU A 442 16.91 -8.36 -5.64
CA LEU A 442 16.68 -9.71 -6.19
C LEU A 442 15.25 -10.21 -5.91
N PHE A 443 14.72 -9.94 -4.73
CA PHE A 443 13.36 -10.34 -4.35
C PHE A 443 12.30 -9.64 -5.21
N ILE A 444 12.45 -8.33 -5.46
CA ILE A 444 11.57 -7.58 -6.37
C ILE A 444 11.69 -8.13 -7.79
N LEU A 445 12.91 -8.41 -8.27
CA LEU A 445 13.14 -8.98 -9.60
C LEU A 445 12.44 -10.34 -9.77
N MET A 446 12.57 -11.23 -8.78
CA MET A 446 11.91 -12.53 -8.78
C MET A 446 10.38 -12.39 -8.85
N ASN A 447 9.81 -11.49 -8.07
CA ASN A 447 8.38 -11.22 -8.09
C ASN A 447 7.92 -10.56 -9.41
N ALA A 448 8.72 -9.66 -9.99
CA ALA A 448 8.45 -9.01 -11.27
C ALA A 448 8.36 -10.04 -12.40
N LEU A 449 9.29 -10.99 -12.42
CA LEU A 449 9.33 -12.09 -13.38
C LEU A 449 8.29 -13.19 -13.10
N GLY A 450 7.55 -13.12 -11.99
CA GLY A 450 6.53 -14.10 -11.63
C GLY A 450 7.07 -15.37 -10.97
N TYR A 451 8.33 -15.36 -10.51
CA TYR A 451 8.99 -16.48 -9.84
C TYR A 451 8.40 -16.74 -8.46
N HIS A 452 7.63 -17.82 -8.34
CA HIS A 452 6.88 -18.22 -7.14
C HIS A 452 6.07 -17.07 -6.51
N ARG A 453 5.52 -16.17 -7.34
CA ARG A 453 4.68 -15.08 -6.85
C ARG A 453 3.40 -15.66 -6.26
N ASN A 454 3.01 -15.17 -5.07
CA ASN A 454 1.67 -15.42 -4.55
C ASN A 454 0.65 -14.98 -5.60
N LYS A 455 -0.16 -15.92 -6.12
CA LYS A 455 -1.15 -15.64 -7.15
C LYS A 455 -2.04 -14.50 -6.65
N ILE A 456 -1.93 -13.36 -7.31
CA ILE A 456 -2.86 -12.26 -7.17
C ILE A 456 -4.13 -12.69 -7.92
N GLU A 457 -4.93 -13.55 -7.29
CA GLU A 457 -6.26 -13.81 -7.80
C GLU A 457 -7.06 -12.53 -7.54
N LYS A 458 -7.26 -11.73 -8.59
CA LYS A 458 -8.28 -10.68 -8.64
C LYS A 458 -9.63 -11.37 -8.48
N HIS A 459 -10.01 -11.75 -7.26
CA HIS A 459 -11.33 -12.29 -6.97
C HIS A 459 -12.34 -11.17 -7.09
N THR A 460 -12.88 -11.06 -8.28
CA THR A 460 -14.05 -10.27 -8.63
C THR A 460 -15.26 -10.80 -7.85
N LYS A 461 -15.50 -10.26 -6.66
CA LYS A 461 -16.85 -9.98 -6.13
C LYS A 461 -16.74 -9.21 -4.81
N PHE A 462 -17.32 -8.02 -4.83
CA PHE A 462 -17.54 -7.18 -3.66
C PHE A 462 -18.17 -8.00 -2.53
N THR A 463 -17.50 -8.08 -1.38
CA THR A 463 -18.12 -8.53 -0.12
C THR A 463 -17.95 -7.43 0.92
N TYR A 464 -18.97 -7.25 1.77
CA TYR A 464 -19.01 -6.26 2.86
C TYR A 464 -17.90 -6.43 3.93
N LYS A 465 -16.98 -7.39 3.74
CA LYS A 465 -15.83 -7.68 4.61
C LYS A 465 -14.50 -7.13 4.05
N ALA A 466 -14.48 -6.49 2.89
CA ALA A 466 -13.29 -5.83 2.34
C ALA A 466 -12.91 -4.61 3.21
N PHE A 467 -11.64 -4.54 3.64
CA PHE A 467 -11.17 -3.52 4.60
C PHE A 467 -10.53 -2.29 3.93
N TYR A 468 -10.35 -2.30 2.61
CA TYR A 468 -9.99 -1.14 1.77
C TYR A 468 -10.37 -1.53 0.33
N PRO A 469 -10.87 -0.61 -0.51
CA PRO A 469 -12.00 -0.92 -1.37
C PRO A 469 -11.54 -1.58 -2.67
N THR A 470 -10.83 -2.71 -2.69
CA THR A 470 -10.62 -3.50 -3.93
C THR A 470 -9.98 -4.86 -3.76
N TYR A 471 -9.34 -5.09 -2.62
CA TYR A 471 -8.62 -6.32 -2.40
C TYR A 471 -9.38 -7.21 -1.44
N ASP A 472 -9.35 -8.50 -1.71
CA ASP A 472 -9.69 -9.45 -0.67
C ASP A 472 -8.83 -9.17 0.56
N ARG A 473 -9.42 -9.26 1.75
CA ARG A 473 -8.69 -8.96 2.99
C ARG A 473 -7.44 -9.83 3.13
N GLU A 474 -7.45 -11.04 2.56
CA GLU A 474 -6.29 -11.91 2.54
C GLU A 474 -5.22 -11.38 1.58
N PHE A 475 -5.58 -10.85 0.40
CA PHE A 475 -4.63 -10.26 -0.56
C PHE A 475 -3.79 -9.12 0.03
N TYR A 476 -4.45 -8.12 0.63
CA TYR A 476 -3.74 -6.99 1.22
C TYR A 476 -2.90 -7.44 2.42
N ARG A 477 -3.37 -8.46 3.16
CA ARG A 477 -2.58 -9.09 4.23
C ARG A 477 -1.38 -9.86 3.69
N THR A 478 -1.46 -10.48 2.51
CA THR A 478 -0.37 -11.22 1.87
C THR A 478 0.72 -10.28 1.34
N ILE A 479 0.35 -9.17 0.68
CA ILE A 479 1.37 -8.18 0.25
C ILE A 479 2.01 -7.52 1.48
N ARG A 480 1.20 -7.17 2.49
CA ARG A 480 1.73 -6.62 3.76
C ARG A 480 2.53 -7.61 4.58
N SER A 481 2.26 -8.91 4.51
CA SER A 481 3.14 -9.91 5.14
C SER A 481 4.45 -10.02 4.39
N GLY A 482 4.41 -9.96 3.05
CA GLY A 482 5.60 -9.98 2.20
C GLY A 482 6.60 -8.85 2.45
N PHE A 483 6.17 -7.74 3.07
CA PHE A 483 7.06 -6.67 3.52
C PHE A 483 8.17 -7.19 4.47
N TYR A 484 7.81 -8.07 5.40
CA TYR A 484 8.75 -8.59 6.40
C TYR A 484 9.62 -9.74 5.87
N ASP A 485 9.20 -10.42 4.81
CA ASP A 485 9.92 -11.55 4.19
C ASP A 485 11.36 -11.18 3.82
N VAL A 486 11.55 -10.01 3.20
CA VAL A 486 12.86 -9.49 2.82
C VAL A 486 13.77 -9.39 4.06
N ASP A 487 13.25 -8.83 5.15
CA ASP A 487 14.04 -8.65 6.37
C ASP A 487 14.32 -9.99 7.07
N HIS A 488 13.38 -10.94 7.06
CA HIS A 488 13.64 -12.30 7.53
C HIS A 488 14.80 -12.96 6.76
N ILE A 489 14.81 -12.86 5.43
CA ILE A 489 15.93 -13.36 4.60
C ILE A 489 17.24 -12.65 4.97
N CYS A 490 17.20 -11.34 5.19
CA CYS A 490 18.40 -10.57 5.54
C CYS A 490 18.99 -10.98 6.89
N TYR A 491 18.17 -11.06 7.93
CA TYR A 491 18.62 -11.44 9.27
C TYR A 491 19.08 -12.90 9.33
N ALA A 492 18.36 -13.80 8.65
CA ALA A 492 18.71 -15.21 8.61
C ALA A 492 20.02 -15.48 7.86
N SER A 493 20.50 -14.58 7.00
CA SER A 493 21.81 -14.69 6.32
C SER A 493 23.00 -14.81 7.29
N LYS A 494 22.84 -14.40 8.56
CA LYS A 494 23.86 -14.59 9.61
C LYS A 494 23.84 -15.98 10.26
N CYS A 495 22.81 -16.78 9.97
CA CYS A 495 22.56 -18.08 10.60
C CYS A 495 22.92 -19.25 9.70
N ASN A 496 23.01 -20.45 10.27
CA ASN A 496 23.24 -21.67 9.50
C ASN A 496 21.96 -22.12 8.77
N TYR A 497 20.81 -21.90 9.39
CA TYR A 497 19.51 -22.28 8.85
C TYR A 497 18.50 -21.14 8.90
N PHE A 498 17.76 -20.99 7.80
CA PHE A 498 16.53 -20.22 7.71
C PHE A 498 15.34 -21.18 7.61
N VAL A 499 14.39 -21.10 8.53
CA VAL A 499 13.21 -21.97 8.55
C VAL A 499 11.96 -21.16 8.24
N THR A 500 11.15 -21.59 7.28
CA THR A 500 9.85 -20.98 6.98
C THR A 500 8.78 -22.03 6.67
N CYS A 501 7.53 -21.68 6.93
CA CYS A 501 6.36 -22.47 6.51
C CYS A 501 5.76 -22.01 5.18
N ASP A 502 6.34 -21.00 4.54
CA ASP A 502 5.93 -20.52 3.21
C ASP A 502 6.85 -21.13 2.15
N TYR A 503 6.25 -21.91 1.24
CA TYR A 503 6.98 -22.59 0.17
C TYR A 503 7.57 -21.61 -0.85
N ALA A 504 6.83 -20.56 -1.20
CA ALA A 504 7.29 -19.54 -2.14
C ALA A 504 8.48 -18.78 -1.54
N LEU A 505 8.34 -18.34 -0.28
CA LEU A 505 9.43 -17.68 0.44
C LEU A 505 10.66 -18.59 0.55
N SER A 506 10.47 -19.89 0.85
CA SER A 506 11.57 -20.84 0.95
C SER A 506 12.34 -20.99 -0.37
N SER A 507 11.62 -21.04 -1.50
CA SER A 507 12.20 -21.17 -2.83
C SER A 507 12.93 -19.89 -3.23
N GLN A 508 12.34 -18.72 -2.92
CA GLN A 508 12.95 -17.43 -3.17
C GLN A 508 14.23 -17.23 -2.35
N ALA A 509 14.18 -17.48 -1.04
CA ALA A 509 15.33 -17.38 -0.15
C ALA A 509 16.47 -18.32 -0.56
N MET A 510 16.14 -19.54 -0.99
CA MET A 510 17.13 -20.52 -1.45
C MET A 510 17.87 -20.04 -2.70
N GLU A 511 17.15 -19.49 -3.68
CA GLU A 511 17.78 -18.94 -4.89
C GLU A 511 18.63 -17.70 -4.57
N ILE A 512 18.11 -16.79 -3.73
CA ILE A 512 18.84 -15.58 -3.30
C ILE A 512 20.13 -15.95 -2.56
N TYR A 513 20.07 -16.83 -1.56
CA TYR A 513 21.26 -17.25 -0.81
C TYR A 513 22.29 -17.94 -1.68
N ARG A 514 21.85 -18.83 -2.59
CA ARG A 514 22.74 -19.47 -3.55
C ARG A 514 23.43 -18.45 -4.44
N TYR A 515 22.68 -17.52 -4.99
CA TYR A 515 23.20 -16.52 -5.92
C TYR A 515 24.16 -15.55 -5.25
N LEU A 516 23.79 -15.03 -4.07
CA LEU A 516 24.64 -14.15 -3.27
C LEU A 516 25.83 -14.87 -2.62
N GLY A 517 25.84 -16.20 -2.59
CA GLY A 517 26.90 -17.00 -1.94
C GLY A 517 26.81 -17.00 -0.41
N CYS A 518 25.62 -16.86 0.15
CA CYS A 518 25.37 -17.00 1.58
C CYS A 518 25.55 -18.47 2.02
N LYS A 519 26.05 -18.68 3.26
CA LYS A 519 26.22 -20.03 3.83
C LYS A 519 24.95 -20.62 4.45
N THR A 520 23.90 -19.81 4.55
CA THR A 520 22.62 -20.18 5.16
C THR A 520 21.88 -21.17 4.28
N ASN A 521 21.42 -22.27 4.88
CA ASN A 521 20.56 -23.25 4.22
C ASN A 521 19.10 -22.98 4.55
N VAL A 522 18.20 -23.20 3.58
CA VAL A 522 16.77 -22.99 3.79
C VAL A 522 16.07 -24.31 4.10
N ILE A 523 15.19 -24.30 5.11
CA ILE A 523 14.33 -25.42 5.50
C ILE A 523 12.88 -24.98 5.33
N TYR A 524 12.18 -25.59 4.38
CA TYR A 524 10.73 -25.49 4.28
C TYR A 524 10.07 -26.47 5.26
N CYS A 525 9.23 -25.95 6.15
CA CYS A 525 8.45 -26.73 7.10
C CYS A 525 7.00 -26.80 6.64
N GLU A 526 6.58 -27.97 6.15
CA GLU A 526 5.23 -28.17 5.63
C GLU A 526 4.17 -28.12 6.73
N LYS A 527 3.48 -26.98 6.85
CA LYS A 527 2.45 -26.72 7.88
C LYS A 527 1.27 -27.71 7.86
N LYS A 528 0.96 -28.27 6.69
CA LYS A 528 -0.20 -29.17 6.47
C LYS A 528 0.15 -30.65 6.60
N ALA A 529 1.43 -31.00 6.83
CA ALA A 529 1.82 -32.37 7.06
C ALA A 529 1.14 -32.89 8.35
N PRO A 530 0.77 -34.18 8.43
CA PRO A 530 0.22 -34.78 9.66
C PRO A 530 1.17 -34.63 10.85
N ASP A 531 2.47 -34.81 10.58
CA ASP A 531 3.57 -34.64 11.53
C ASP A 531 4.61 -33.67 10.93
N PRO A 532 4.39 -32.35 11.01
CA PRO A 532 5.37 -31.37 10.57
C PRO A 532 6.66 -31.59 11.36
N SER A 533 7.80 -31.67 10.67
CA SER A 533 9.08 -31.97 11.31
C SER A 533 10.21 -31.06 10.84
N LEU A 534 11.11 -30.71 11.77
CA LEU A 534 12.36 -30.02 11.48
C LEU A 534 13.53 -31.02 11.55
N PRO A 535 14.29 -31.25 10.46
CA PRO A 535 15.37 -32.24 10.44
C PRO A 535 16.67 -31.74 11.12
N LEU A 536 16.58 -30.83 12.09
CA LEU A 536 17.75 -30.15 12.69
C LEU A 536 18.72 -31.13 13.35
N ALA A 537 18.24 -32.12 14.09
CA ALA A 537 19.12 -33.10 14.75
C ALA A 537 19.99 -33.92 13.79
N VAL A 538 19.46 -34.26 12.61
CA VAL A 538 20.24 -34.98 11.58
C VAL A 538 21.27 -34.04 10.95
N LEU A 539 20.88 -32.79 10.72
CA LEU A 539 21.72 -31.78 10.10
C LEU A 539 22.89 -31.38 11.02
N CYS A 540 22.64 -31.18 12.32
CA CYS A 540 23.67 -30.87 13.31
C CYS A 540 24.72 -31.99 13.43
N LYS A 541 24.31 -33.25 13.28
CA LYS A 541 25.23 -34.40 13.31
C LYS A 541 26.10 -34.52 12.05
N LYS A 542 25.60 -34.10 10.88
CA LYS A 542 26.36 -34.13 9.63
C LYS A 542 27.44 -33.05 9.57
N THR A 543 27.20 -31.89 10.17
CA THR A 543 28.18 -30.77 10.24
C THR A 543 29.31 -30.99 11.23
N ALA A 544 29.21 -31.99 12.13
CA ALA A 544 30.22 -32.29 13.15
C ALA A 544 31.34 -33.23 12.66
N THR A 545 31.30 -33.68 11.41
CA THR A 545 32.37 -34.47 10.79
C THR A 545 33.30 -33.56 9.98
N PRO A 546 34.61 -33.50 10.28
CA PRO A 546 35.56 -32.58 9.66
C PRO A 546 35.83 -32.82 8.18
#